data_AF-A0A967Z185-F1
#
_entry.id   AF-A0A967Z185-F1
#
_cell.length_a   1.000
_cell.length_b   1.000
_cell.length_c   1.000
_cell.angle_alpha   90.00
_cell.angle_beta   90.00
_cell.angle_gamma   90.00
#
_symmetry.space_group_name_H-M   'P 1'
#
loop_
_entity.id
_entity.type
_entity.pdbx_description
1 polymer ?
#
loop_
_entity_poly.entity_id
_entity_poly.type
_entity_poly.pdbx_seq_one_letter_code
_entity_poly.pdbx_strand_id
1 'polypeptide(L)' 'MNKIQRLIVWICKHYNREQILNIVDELVKVLHDKNPELQPKDDFKDKHPKYRDFSADPLAPLDSAEIAKPKKT' A
#
# COMPACT_ATOMS: atom_id res chain seq x y z
N MET A 1 -8.78 -13.73 -15.38
CA MET A 1 -8.85 -12.27 -15.61
C MET A 1 -8.01 -11.57 -14.56
N ASN A 2 -7.10 -10.71 -14.99
CA ASN A 2 -6.32 -9.86 -14.10
C ASN A 2 -7.26 -8.95 -13.27
N LYS A 3 -6.86 -8.60 -12.04
CA LYS A 3 -7.65 -7.73 -11.15
C LYS A 3 -8.01 -6.40 -11.84
N ILE A 4 -7.07 -5.86 -12.61
CA ILE A 4 -7.24 -4.63 -13.40
C ILE A 4 -8.30 -4.81 -14.49
N GLN A 5 -8.29 -5.92 -15.23
CA GLN A 5 -9.30 -6.17 -16.26
C GLN A 5 -10.71 -6.29 -15.68
N ARG A 6 -10.86 -6.89 -14.48
CA ARG A 6 -12.15 -6.94 -13.80
C ARG A 6 -12.65 -5.56 -13.40
N LEU A 7 -11.73 -4.68 -12.95
CA LEU A 7 -12.05 -3.29 -12.64
C LEU A 7 -12.51 -2.54 -13.90
N ILE A 8 -11.81 -2.70 -15.03
CA ILE A 8 -12.19 -2.05 -16.30
C ILE A 8 -13.60 -2.50 -16.72
N VAL A 9 -13.89 -3.80 -16.69
CA VAL A 9 -15.23 -4.32 -17.01
C VAL A 9 -16.30 -3.77 -16.06
N TRP A 10 -15.98 -3.63 -14.78
CA TRP A 10 -16.91 -3.06 -13.80
C TRP A 10 -17.18 -1.58 -14.06
N ILE A 11 -16.14 -0.78 -14.35
CA ILE A 11 -16.28 0.65 -14.71
C ILE A 11 -17.16 0.80 -15.95
N CYS A 12 -16.92 0.03 -17.01
CA CYS A 12 -17.72 0.09 -18.24
C CYS A 12 -19.18 -0.35 -18.06
N LYS A 13 -19.51 -1.12 -17.00
CA LYS A 13 -20.89 -1.49 -16.68
C LYS A 13 -21.65 -0.41 -15.91
N HIS A 14 -20.94 0.46 -15.20
CA HIS A 14 -21.55 1.44 -14.28
C HIS A 14 -21.50 2.88 -14.79
N TYR A 15 -20.62 3.20 -15.73
CA TYR A 15 -20.39 4.57 -16.18
C TYR A 15 -20.51 4.72 -17.69
N ASN A 16 -20.99 5.89 -18.12
CA ASN A 16 -21.04 6.29 -19.52
C ASN A 16 -19.71 6.88 -19.99
N ARG A 17 -19.53 7.05 -21.30
CA ARG A 17 -18.28 7.53 -21.91
C ARG A 17 -17.74 8.82 -21.28
N GLU A 18 -18.60 9.82 -21.05
CA GLU A 18 -18.19 11.10 -20.45
C GLU A 18 -17.71 10.94 -19.01
N GLN A 19 -18.39 10.10 -18.22
CA GLN A 19 -17.99 9.82 -16.85
C GLN A 19 -16.67 9.05 -16.80
N ILE A 20 -16.46 8.10 -17.71
CA ILE A 20 -15.18 7.37 -17.83
C ILE A 20 -14.04 8.34 -18.16
N LEU A 21 -14.26 9.30 -19.07
CA LEU A 21 -13.27 10.33 -19.38
C LEU A 21 -12.92 11.18 -18.15
N ASN A 22 -13.94 11.57 -17.37
CA ASN A 22 -13.71 12.31 -16.13
C ASN A 22 -12.93 11.50 -15.09
N ILE A 23 -13.24 10.20 -14.94
CA ILE A 23 -12.48 9.30 -14.06
C ILE A 23 -11.01 9.23 -14.49
N VAL A 24 -10.75 9.12 -15.79
CA VAL A 24 -9.38 9.08 -16.33
C VAL A 24 -8.65 10.40 -16.09
N ASP A 25 -9.30 11.54 -16.31
CA ASP A 25 -8.72 12.86 -16.06
C ASP A 25 -8.34 13.05 -14.58
N GLU A 26 -9.23 12.66 -13.66
CA GLU A 26 -8.96 12.68 -12.22
C GLU A 26 -7.80 11.76 -11.83
N LEU A 27 -7.73 10.55 -12.38
CA LEU A 27 -6.61 9.64 -12.15
C LEU A 27 -5.29 10.23 -12.67
N VAL A 28 -5.30 10.89 -13.83
CA VAL A 28 -4.10 11.58 -14.37
C VAL A 28 -3.69 12.75 -13.49
N LYS A 29 -4.62 13.50 -12.90
CA LYS A 29 -4.31 14.56 -11.93
C LYS A 29 -3.67 14.00 -10.66
N VAL A 30 -4.18 12.87 -10.16
CA VAL A 30 -3.60 12.16 -9.00
C VAL A 30 -2.17 11.71 -9.30
N LEU A 31 -1.90 11.18 -10.49
CA LEU A 31 -0.55 10.78 -10.90
C LEU A 31 0.43 11.97 -11.04
N HIS A 32 -0.07 13.19 -11.20
CA HIS A 32 0.73 14.41 -11.24
C HIS A 32 0.78 15.15 -9.89
N ASP A 33 0.40 14.51 -8.78
CA ASP A 33 0.36 15.09 -7.42
C ASP A 33 -0.48 16.39 -7.32
N LYS A 34 -1.45 16.57 -8.23
CA LYS A 34 -2.32 17.76 -8.24
C LYS A 34 -3.44 17.70 -7.20
N ASN A 35 -3.60 16.57 -6.50
CA ASN A 35 -4.66 16.34 -5.54
C ASN A 35 -4.10 15.77 -4.21
N PRO A 36 -4.00 16.59 -3.14
CA PRO A 36 -3.42 16.16 -1.87
C PRO A 36 -4.29 15.16 -1.09
N GLU A 37 -5.59 15.08 -1.39
CA GLU A 37 -6.52 14.13 -0.73
C GLU A 37 -6.49 12.72 -1.33
N LEU A 38 -6.04 12.59 -2.58
CA LEU A 38 -6.02 11.34 -3.32
C LEU A 38 -4.59 11.03 -3.75
N GLN A 39 -3.82 10.41 -2.85
CA GLN A 39 -2.47 9.95 -3.17
C GLN A 39 -2.47 8.45 -3.53
N PRO A 40 -1.64 8.02 -4.50
CA PRO A 40 -1.44 6.60 -4.78
C PRO A 40 -0.94 5.86 -3.55
N LYS A 41 -1.26 4.58 -3.44
CA LYS A 41 -0.82 3.74 -2.31
C LYS A 41 0.71 3.62 -2.22
N ASP A 42 1.40 3.83 -3.32
CA ASP A 42 2.86 3.78 -3.41
C ASP A 42 3.56 4.98 -2.75
N ASP A 43 2.86 6.13 -2.62
CA ASP A 43 3.40 7.35 -1.97
C ASP A 43 3.91 7.06 -0.54
N PHE A 44 3.21 6.19 0.20
CA PHE A 44 3.62 5.81 1.54
C PHE A 44 4.97 5.07 1.56
N LYS A 45 5.24 4.22 0.57
CA LYS A 45 6.53 3.52 0.46
C LYS A 45 7.64 4.47 0.01
N ASP A 46 7.33 5.43 -0.84
CA ASP A 46 8.27 6.45 -1.31
C ASP A 46 8.71 7.36 -0.16
N LYS A 47 7.74 7.82 0.66
CA LYS A 47 8.00 8.62 1.88
C LYS A 47 8.68 7.82 2.99
N HIS A 48 8.43 6.52 3.08
CA HIS A 48 8.99 5.67 4.11
C HIS A 48 9.71 4.44 3.52
N PRO A 49 10.88 4.63 2.88
CA PRO A 49 11.60 3.55 2.19
C PRO A 49 12.06 2.42 3.12
N LYS A 50 12.21 2.72 4.41
CA LYS A 50 12.59 1.77 5.47
C LYS A 50 11.40 1.28 6.31
N TYR A 51 10.15 1.57 5.90
CA TYR A 51 8.99 1.15 6.67
C TYR A 51 8.86 -0.38 6.67
N ARG A 52 8.88 -0.97 7.87
CA ARG A 52 8.95 -2.43 8.09
C ARG A 52 10.20 -3.10 7.52
N ASP A 53 11.24 -2.34 7.24
CA ASP A 53 12.56 -2.88 6.98
C ASP A 53 13.21 -3.21 8.33
N PHE A 54 12.90 -4.39 8.86
CA PHE A 54 13.46 -4.87 10.11
C PHE A 54 14.77 -5.59 9.81
N SER A 55 15.90 -4.92 10.05
CA SER A 55 17.16 -5.63 10.20
C SER A 55 17.21 -6.23 11.60
N ALA A 56 17.42 -7.54 11.69
CA ALA A 56 17.80 -8.15 12.96
C ALA A 56 19.14 -7.54 13.39
N ASP A 57 19.26 -7.20 14.67
CA ASP A 57 20.55 -6.77 15.20
C ASP A 57 21.53 -7.96 15.10
N PRO A 58 22.72 -7.77 14.49
CA PRO A 58 23.69 -8.85 14.34
C PRO A 58 24.35 -9.23 15.67
N LEU A 59 24.26 -8.39 16.70
CA LEU A 59 24.75 -8.72 18.03
C LEU A 59 23.73 -9.58 18.74
N ALA A 60 24.25 -10.60 19.44
CA ALA A 60 23.43 -11.37 20.36
C ALA A 60 22.83 -10.43 21.41
N PRO A 61 21.58 -10.65 21.85
CA PRO A 61 21.03 -9.96 23.01
C PRO A 61 22.03 -10.03 24.16
N LEU A 62 22.28 -8.89 24.83
CA LEU A 62 23.31 -8.75 25.86
C LEU A 62 23.10 -9.65 27.09
N ASP A 63 21.97 -10.36 27.15
CA ASP A 63 21.68 -11.31 28.19
C ASP A 63 20.73 -12.38 27.62
N SER A 64 21.27 -13.56 27.28
CA SER A 64 20.44 -14.76 27.15
C SER A 64 20.09 -15.31 28.53
N ALA A 65 19.80 -14.45 29.52
CA ALA A 65 19.19 -14.89 30.77
C ALA A 65 17.69 -15.08 30.51
N GLU A 66 17.34 -16.36 30.38
CA GLU A 66 16.06 -16.87 30.80
C GLU A 66 14.86 -16.13 30.22
N ILE A 67 14.59 -16.36 28.93
CA ILE A 67 13.23 -16.29 28.41
C ILE A 67 12.42 -17.26 29.27
N ALA A 68 11.81 -16.76 30.34
CA ALA A 68 11.15 -17.56 31.35
C ALA A 68 10.08 -18.40 30.64
N LYS A 69 10.38 -19.69 30.45
CA LYS A 69 9.39 -20.63 29.91
C LYS A 69 8.22 -20.60 30.90
N PRO A 70 6.98 -20.38 30.43
CA PRO A 70 5.84 -20.36 31.34
C PRO A 70 5.78 -21.71 32.07
N LYS A 71 5.72 -21.66 33.40
CA LYS A 71 5.53 -22.85 34.25
C LYS A 71 4.22 -23.51 33.82
N LYS A 72 4.28 -24.72 33.29
CA LYS A 72 3.09 -25.57 33.11
C LYS A 72 2.60 -26.00 34.50
N THR A 73 1.53 -25.38 34.99
CA THR A 73 0.53 -26.02 35.85
C THR A 73 -0.78 -25.28 35.70
#